data_AF-A0A0F9Q9Y0-F1
#
_entry.id   AF-A0A0F9Q9Y0-F1
#
_cell.length_a   1.000
_cell.length_b   1.000
_cell.length_c   1.000
_cell.angle_alpha   90.00
_cell.angle_beta   90.00
_cell.angle_gamma   90.00
#
_symmetry.space_group_name_H-M   'P 1'
#
loop_
_entity.id
_entity.type
_entity.pdbx_description
1 polymer ?
#
loop_
_entity_poly.entity_id
_entity_poly.type
_entity_poly.pdbx_seq_one_letter_code
_entity_poly.pdbx_strand_id
1 'polypeptide(L)' 'MTHEKTTPLRERMLEDMCIHGMGDKAQKAHIRAIKDFAGFLKRSPDTATPDDLRAYQLHIALLHGSRLVRY' A
#
# COMPACT_ATOMS: atom_id res chain seq x y z
N MET A 1 6.84 -20.48 14.63
CA MET A 1 6.25 -19.22 14.17
C MET A 1 7.39 -18.25 13.89
N THR A 2 7.72 -18.02 12.62
CA THR A 2 8.74 -17.04 12.24
C THR A 2 8.16 -15.66 12.54
N HIS A 3 8.64 -15.03 13.60
CA HIS A 3 8.37 -13.62 13.85
C HIS A 3 9.16 -12.86 12.77
N GLU A 4 8.57 -12.68 11.59
CA GLU A 4 9.08 -11.72 10.63
C GLU A 4 9.21 -10.41 11.40
N LYS A 5 10.41 -9.81 11.40
CA LYS A 5 10.63 -8.50 12.01
C LYS A 5 9.74 -7.50 11.27
N THR A 6 8.55 -7.28 11.79
CA THR A 6 7.58 -6.33 11.26
C THR A 6 8.09 -4.92 11.52
N THR A 7 7.96 -4.02 10.54
CA THR A 7 8.32 -2.61 10.75
C THR A 7 7.28 -1.95 11.66
N PRO A 8 7.65 -0.93 12.46
CA PRO A 8 6.69 -0.21 13.30
C PRO A 8 5.50 0.38 12.53
N LEU A 9 5.71 0.77 11.26
CA LEU A 9 4.62 1.20 10.37
C LEU A 9 3.61 0.09 10.11
N ARG A 10 4.10 -1.11 9.85
CA ARG A 10 3.27 -2.26 9.52
C ARG A 10 2.44 -2.69 10.71
N GLU A 11 2.99 -2.61 11.92
CA GLU A 11 2.28 -2.92 13.16
C GLU A 11 1.13 -1.94 13.40
N ARG A 12 1.41 -0.63 13.38
CA ARG A 12 0.38 0.41 13.53
C ARG A 12 -0.74 0.26 12.50
N MET A 13 -0.37 0.00 11.25
CA MET A 13 -1.33 -0.20 10.17
C MET A 13 -2.24 -1.42 10.38
N LEU A 14 -1.71 -2.53 10.88
CA LEU A 14 -2.50 -3.72 11.19
C LEU A 14 -3.43 -3.48 12.38
N GLU A 15 -2.93 -2.78 13.40
CA GLU A 15 -3.72 -2.37 14.56
C GLU A 15 -4.87 -1.44 14.15
N ASP A 16 -4.60 -0.42 13.34
CA ASP A 16 -5.61 0.49 12.80
C ASP A 16 -6.69 -0.28 12.03
N MET A 17 -6.30 -1.23 11.17
CA MET A 17 -7.25 -2.06 10.42
C MET A 17 -8.13 -2.93 11.33
N CYS A 18 -7.54 -3.45 12.41
CA CYS A 18 -8.26 -4.24 13.41
C CYS A 18 -9.27 -3.37 14.18
N ILE A 19 -8.85 -2.18 14.64
CA ILE A 19 -9.71 -1.19 15.31
C ILE A 19 -10.89 -0.79 14.41
N HIS A 20 -10.65 -0.64 13.11
CA HIS A 20 -11.70 -0.31 12.13
C HIS A 20 -12.61 -1.50 11.76
N GLY A 21 -12.41 -2.69 12.35
CA GLY A 21 -13.20 -3.88 12.06
C GLY A 21 -13.05 -4.37 10.61
N MET A 22 -11.91 -4.09 9.98
CA MET A 22 -11.67 -4.45 8.59
C MET A 22 -11.55 -5.97 8.45
N GLY A 23 -12.36 -6.59 7.57
CA GLY A 23 -12.27 -8.03 7.33
C GLY A 23 -10.98 -8.47 6.63
N ASP A 24 -10.57 -9.72 6.82
CA ASP A 24 -9.31 -10.30 6.34
C ASP A 24 -8.98 -10.00 4.87
N LYS A 25 -9.98 -10.04 4.00
CA LYS A 25 -9.80 -9.78 2.56
C LYS A 25 -9.38 -8.33 2.33
N ALA A 26 -9.99 -7.39 3.04
CA ALA A 26 -9.67 -5.96 2.94
C ALA A 26 -8.30 -5.66 3.57
N GLN A 27 -7.98 -6.28 4.71
CA GLN A 27 -6.63 -6.17 5.30
C GLN A 27 -5.54 -6.65 4.33
N LYS A 28 -5.72 -7.82 3.72
CA LYS A 28 -4.79 -8.36 2.71
C LYS A 28 -4.65 -7.44 1.50
N ALA A 29 -5.75 -6.84 1.04
CA ALA A 29 -5.74 -5.89 -0.07
C ALA A 29 -4.94 -4.62 0.27
N HIS A 30 -5.13 -4.05 1.46
CA HIS A 30 -4.36 -2.90 1.90
C HIS A 30 -2.87 -3.20 2.08
N ILE A 31 -2.52 -4.35 2.68
CA ILE A 31 -1.12 -4.78 2.79
C ILE A 31 -0.47 -4.86 1.41
N ARG A 32 -1.18 -5.39 0.41
CA ARG A 32 -0.70 -5.46 -0.97
C ARG A 32 -0.49 -4.07 -1.56
N ALA A 33 -1.47 -3.18 -1.42
CA ALA A 33 -1.36 -1.81 -1.91
C ALA A 33 -0.12 -1.08 -1.34
N ILE A 34 0.19 -1.29 -0.06
CA ILE A 34 1.32 -0.65 0.60
C ILE A 34 2.66 -1.29 0.20
N LYS A 35 2.70 -2.59 -0.07
CA LYS A 35 3.86 -3.23 -0.70
C LYS A 35 4.12 -2.65 -2.09
N ASP A 36 3.07 -2.47 -2.89
CA ASP A 36 3.18 -1.90 -4.23
C ASP A 36 3.65 -0.43 -4.17
N PHE A 37 3.13 0.35 -3.21
CA PHE A 37 3.59 1.72 -2.96
C PHE A 37 5.06 1.80 -2.52
N ALA A 38 5.49 0.96 -1.58
CA ALA A 38 6.90 0.88 -1.18
C ALA A 38 7.81 0.50 -2.36
N GLY A 39 7.34 -0.41 -3.23
CA GLY A 39 8.03 -0.76 -4.48
C GLY A 39 8.16 0.41 -5.44
N PHE A 40 7.12 1.24 -5.57
CA PHE A 40 7.16 2.47 -6.36
C PHE A 40 8.16 3.50 -5.78
N LEU A 41 8.16 3.70 -4.46
CA LEU A 41 9.03 4.67 -3.80
C LEU A 41 10.50 4.24 -3.73
N LYS A 42 10.78 2.93 -3.79
CA LYS A 42 12.13 2.34 -3.59
C LYS A 42 12.79 2.70 -2.26
N ARG A 43 12.01 3.15 -1.28
CA ARG A 43 12.41 3.50 0.10
C ARG A 43 11.28 3.21 1.07
N SER A 44 11.53 3.31 2.38
CA SER A 44 10.48 3.07 3.37
C SER A 44 9.31 4.06 3.18
N PRO A 45 8.05 3.58 3.11
CA PRO A 45 6.88 4.45 3.02
C PRO A 45 6.68 5.31 4.27
N ASP A 46 7.38 5.03 5.37
CA ASP A 46 7.45 5.92 6.55
C ASP A 46 7.94 7.33 6.23
N THR A 47 8.71 7.47 5.15
CA THR A 47 9.31 8.74 4.73
C THR A 47 8.53 9.41 3.59
N ALA A 48 7.37 8.85 3.21
CA ALA A 48 6.56 9.37 2.11
C ALA A 48 6.03 10.77 2.42
N THR A 49 6.08 11.63 1.41
CA THR A 49 5.53 12.98 1.42
C THR A 49 4.19 13.02 0.65
N PRO A 50 3.39 14.09 0.78
CA PRO A 50 2.18 14.25 -0.03
C PRO A 50 2.44 14.21 -1.55
N ASP A 51 3.59 14.71 -2.01
CA ASP A 51 3.97 14.67 -3.42
C ASP A 51 4.25 13.25 -3.92
N ASP A 52 4.85 12.41 -3.07
CA ASP A 52 5.05 10.99 -3.36
C ASP A 52 3.71 10.25 -3.52
N LEU A 53 2.73 10.58 -2.67
CA LEU A 53 1.38 10.03 -2.77
C LEU A 53 0.70 10.45 -4.07
N ARG A 54 0.80 11.73 -4.45
CA ARG A 54 0.25 12.24 -5.70
C ARG A 54 0.90 11.58 -6.92
N ALA A 55 2.23 11.41 -6.90
CA ALA A 55 2.96 10.72 -7.95
C ALA A 55 2.52 9.25 -8.09
N TYR A 56 2.31 8.57 -6.96
CA TYR A 56 1.81 7.19 -6.96
C TYR A 56 0.38 7.09 -7.49
N GLN A 57 -0.52 7.99 -7.09
CA GLN A 57 -1.89 8.03 -7.62
C GLN A 57 -1.91 8.21 -9.14
N LEU A 58 -1.07 9.09 -9.68
CA LEU A 58 -0.90 9.26 -11.13
C LEU A 58 -0.34 7.99 -11.78
N HIS A 59 0.66 7.35 -11.18
CA HIS A 59 1.21 6.08 -11.66
C HIS A 59 0.14 4.99 -11.77
N ILE A 60 -0.70 4.84 -10.74
CA ILE A 60 -1.80 3.88 -10.73
C ILE A 60 -2.86 4.24 -11.79
N ALA A 61 -3.23 5.51 -11.92
CA ALA A 61 -4.19 5.97 -12.92
C ALA A 61 -3.70 5.68 -14.35
N LEU A 62 -2.41 5.85 -14.63
CA LEU A 62 -1.82 5.51 -15.92
C LEU A 62 -1.75 3.99 -16.14
N LEU A 63 -1.31 3.21 -15.15
CA LEU A 63 -1.29 1.74 -15.25
C LEU A 63 -2.68 1.14 -15.49
N HIS A 64 -3.72 1.70 -14.86
CA HIS A 64 -5.09 1.26 -15.05
C HIS A 64 -5.71 1.83 -16.33
N GLY A 65 -5.36 3.05 -16.73
CA GLY A 65 -5.77 3.69 -17.98
C GLY A 65 -5.21 2.98 -19.22
N SER A 66 -3.99 2.44 -19.16
CA SER A 66 -3.39 1.65 -20.23
C SER A 66 -4.07 0.28 -20.46
N ARG A 67 -4.98 -0.14 -19.57
CA ARG A 67 -5.78 -1.37 -19.73
C ARG A 67 -7.10 -1.16 -20.47
N LEU A 68 -7.47 0.08 -20.79
CA LEU A 68 -8.76 0.42 -21.42
C LEU A 68 -8.68 0.69 -22.94
N VAL A 69 -7.53 0.47 -23.58
CA VAL A 69 -7.41 0.49 -25.05
C VAL A 69 -7.21 -0.94 -25.56
N ARG A 70 -8.20 -1.79 -25.32
CA ARG A 70 -8.41 -3.06 -26.04
C ARG A 70 -9.90 -3.25 -26.25
N TYR A 71 -10.41 -2.64 -27.30
CA TYR A 71 -11.63 -3.00 -28.00
C TYR A 71 -11.30 -3.09 -29.48
#